data_AF-A0A7J3WY14-F1
#
_entry.id   AF-A0A7J3WY14-F1
#
_cell.length_a   1.000
_cell.length_b   1.000
_cell.length_c   1.000
_cell.angle_alpha   90.00
_cell.angle_beta   90.00
_cell.angle_gamma   90.00
#
_symmetry.space_group_name_H-M   'P 1'
#
loop_
_entity.id
_entity.type
_entity.pdbx_description
1 polymer ?
#
loop_
_entity_poly.entity_id
_entity_poly.type
_entity_poly.pdbx_seq_one_letter_code
_entity_poly.pdbx_strand_id
1 'polypeptide(L)'
;MMKKTLIIFIFIILITTTLAYSSAIYVGDLGQLGASEKTPVAKYNLRVYSVSITVENNQITSITITVASSIPGTYNIYARVTNGTCTATATWTNVDLTTTPSSLSSSLTPQCSYTAAGATVEVGGEPA
;
A
#
# COMPACT_ATOMS: atom_id res chain seq x y z
N MET A 1 23.84 -8.50 -73.22
CA MET A 1 24.22 -7.27 -72.48
C MET A 1 23.12 -6.81 -71.50
N MET A 2 22.31 -7.71 -70.90
CA MET A 2 21.17 -7.37 -70.01
C MET A 2 21.38 -7.70 -68.52
N LYS A 3 22.41 -8.50 -68.16
CA LYS A 3 22.64 -8.91 -66.76
C LYS A 3 23.13 -7.79 -65.84
N LYS A 4 23.92 -6.84 -66.34
CA LYS A 4 24.48 -5.73 -65.54
C LYS A 4 23.40 -4.73 -65.11
N THR A 5 22.44 -4.44 -65.99
CA THR A 5 21.33 -3.52 -65.70
C THR A 5 20.38 -4.10 -64.65
N LEU A 6 20.07 -5.41 -64.72
CA LEU A 6 19.22 -6.08 -63.74
C LEU A 6 19.82 -6.06 -62.33
N ILE A 7 21.13 -6.27 -62.20
CA ILE A 7 21.85 -6.25 -60.90
C ILE A 7 21.80 -4.86 -60.28
N ILE A 8 21.97 -3.80 -61.08
CA ILE A 8 21.90 -2.41 -60.60
C ILE A 8 20.50 -2.07 -60.10
N PHE A 9 19.44 -2.49 -60.82
CA PHE A 9 18.06 -2.28 -60.37
C PHE A 9 17.75 -2.99 -59.05
N ILE A 10 18.22 -4.24 -58.87
CA ILE A 10 18.06 -4.98 -57.62
C ILE A 10 18.78 -4.27 -56.47
N PHE A 11 19.99 -3.77 -56.71
CA PHE A 11 20.76 -3.04 -55.70
C PHE A 11 20.07 -1.73 -55.28
N ILE A 12 19.51 -0.98 -56.24
CA ILE A 12 18.77 0.25 -55.96
C ILE A 12 17.51 -0.05 -55.14
N ILE A 13 16.77 -1.12 -55.44
CA ILE A 13 15.59 -1.53 -54.67
C ILE A 13 15.99 -1.96 -53.24
N LEU A 14 17.11 -2.67 -53.06
CA LEU A 14 17.62 -3.02 -51.73
C LEU A 14 18.03 -1.78 -50.91
N ILE A 15 18.66 -0.80 -51.56
CA ILE A 15 19.10 0.44 -50.89
C ILE A 15 17.88 1.29 -50.51
N THR A 16 16.87 1.42 -51.38
CA THR A 16 15.68 2.23 -51.06
C THR A 16 14.79 1.59 -50.02
N THR A 17 14.68 0.25 -50.01
CA THR A 17 13.96 -0.47 -48.95
C THR A 17 14.66 -0.31 -47.61
N THR A 18 15.99 -0.49 -47.53
CA THR A 18 16.74 -0.31 -46.27
C THR A 18 16.69 1.11 -45.71
N LEU A 19 16.72 2.16 -46.55
CA LEU A 19 16.54 3.55 -46.12
C LEU A 19 15.13 3.84 -45.60
N ALA A 20 14.09 3.26 -46.22
CA ALA A 20 12.71 3.39 -45.75
C ALA A 20 12.44 2.66 -44.43
N TYR A 21 13.10 1.52 -44.19
CA TYR A 21 13.02 0.81 -42.90
C TYR A 21 13.81 1.50 -41.78
N SER A 22 14.87 2.27 -42.12
CA SER A 22 15.69 2.96 -41.11
C SER A 22 15.03 4.26 -40.59
N SER A 23 14.26 4.95 -41.42
CA SER A 23 13.54 6.17 -41.00
C SER A 23 12.26 5.90 -40.20
N ALA A 24 11.69 4.69 -40.27
CA ALA A 24 10.54 4.28 -39.47
C ALA A 24 10.91 3.94 -38.01
N ILE A 25 12.19 3.73 -37.71
CA ILE A 25 12.68 3.40 -36.36
C ILE A 25 13.02 4.67 -35.54
N TYR A 26 13.07 5.84 -36.18
CA TYR A 26 13.56 7.08 -35.57
C TYR A 26 12.48 8.12 -35.21
N VAL A 27 11.20 7.72 -35.11
CA VAL A 27 10.11 8.63 -34.68
C VAL A 27 9.16 7.99 -33.67
N GLY A 28 9.60 6.92 -33.01
CA GLY A 28 9.00 6.51 -31.75
C GLY A 28 9.80 7.18 -30.65
N ASP A 29 9.24 8.21 -30.03
CA ASP A 29 9.67 8.67 -28.72
C ASP A 29 9.62 7.44 -27.78
N LEU A 30 10.74 6.72 -27.63
CA LEU A 30 10.93 5.67 -26.63
C LEU A 30 11.13 6.33 -25.26
N GLY A 31 10.34 7.35 -24.97
CA GLY A 31 10.10 7.88 -23.65
C GLY A 31 9.49 6.76 -22.80
N GLN A 32 10.36 6.14 -22.01
CA GLN A 32 10.03 5.36 -20.82
C GLN A 32 9.32 4.01 -21.03
N LEU A 33 10.03 3.05 -21.58
CA LEU A 33 9.96 1.69 -21.02
C LEU A 33 11.12 1.54 -20.03
N GLY A 34 11.06 2.27 -18.92
CA GLY A 34 12.20 2.33 -18.00
C GLY A 34 12.30 3.56 -17.10
N ALA A 35 11.35 4.48 -17.12
CA ALA A 35 11.05 5.10 -15.83
C ALA A 35 10.50 3.96 -14.99
N SER A 36 11.37 3.36 -14.20
CA SER A 36 10.97 3.09 -12.83
C SER A 36 10.46 4.42 -12.31
N GLU A 37 9.16 4.67 -12.51
CA GLU A 37 8.38 5.36 -11.50
C GLU A 37 8.60 4.46 -10.28
N LYS A 38 9.71 4.74 -9.60
CA LYS A 38 9.94 4.31 -8.24
C LYS A 38 8.99 5.22 -7.48
N THR A 39 7.69 5.05 -7.72
CA THR A 39 6.65 5.55 -6.84
C THR A 39 7.10 4.98 -5.52
N PRO A 40 7.56 5.81 -4.57
CA PRO A 40 7.81 5.29 -3.26
C PRO A 40 6.43 4.83 -2.80
N VAL A 41 6.16 3.54 -2.90
CA VAL A 41 5.07 2.94 -2.16
C VAL A 41 5.58 3.05 -0.73
N ALA A 42 5.33 4.21 -0.11
CA ALA A 42 5.50 4.39 1.32
C ALA A 42 4.43 3.50 1.96
N LYS A 43 4.67 2.17 1.94
CA LYS A 43 3.94 1.25 2.79
C LYS A 43 4.36 1.62 4.20
N TYR A 44 3.59 2.49 4.82
CA TYR A 44 3.63 2.66 6.26
C TYR A 44 3.21 1.32 6.85
N ASN A 45 4.15 0.64 7.51
CA ASN A 45 3.82 -0.59 8.22
C ASN A 45 3.55 -0.20 9.66
N LEU A 46 2.27 -0.18 10.02
CA LEU A 46 1.86 -0.16 11.42
C LEU A 46 2.13 -1.54 12.01
N ARG A 47 2.93 -1.59 13.08
CA ARG A 47 3.20 -2.83 13.81
C ARG A 47 2.51 -2.79 15.15
N VAL A 48 1.69 -3.80 15.42
CA VAL A 48 1.00 -4.00 16.69
C VAL A 48 1.81 -5.00 17.52
N TYR A 49 2.22 -4.59 18.72
CA TYR A 49 3.02 -5.42 19.63
C TYR A 49 2.18 -6.10 20.69
N SER A 50 1.15 -5.40 21.19
CA SER A 50 0.23 -5.95 22.17
C SER A 50 -1.14 -5.32 22.05
N VAL A 51 -2.13 -6.09 22.46
CA VAL A 51 -3.53 -5.69 22.55
C VAL A 51 -4.06 -6.26 23.87
N SER A 52 -4.77 -5.42 24.62
CA SER A 52 -5.48 -5.83 25.83
C SER A 52 -6.81 -5.13 25.89
N ILE A 53 -7.84 -5.84 26.35
CA ILE A 53 -9.17 -5.28 26.58
C ILE A 53 -9.48 -5.34 28.07
N THR A 54 -10.22 -4.35 28.55
CA THR A 54 -10.73 -4.36 29.92
C THR A 54 -12.19 -4.78 29.89
N VAL A 55 -12.55 -5.70 30.78
CA VAL A 55 -13.91 -6.18 30.94
C VAL A 55 -14.39 -5.87 32.36
N GLU A 56 -15.48 -5.12 32.47
CA GLU A 56 -16.12 -4.76 33.73
C GLU A 56 -17.62 -5.06 33.62
N ASN A 57 -18.20 -5.70 34.64
CA ASN A 57 -19.63 -6.05 34.66
C ASN A 57 -20.10 -6.77 33.37
N ASN A 58 -19.29 -7.70 32.88
CA ASN A 58 -19.52 -8.44 31.63
C ASN A 58 -19.60 -7.56 30.37
N GLN A 59 -19.09 -6.33 30.41
CA GLN A 59 -18.99 -5.42 29.26
C GLN A 59 -17.52 -5.14 28.95
N ILE A 60 -17.18 -5.12 27.66
CA ILE A 60 -15.89 -4.67 27.17
C ILE A 60 -15.91 -3.14 27.21
N THR A 61 -15.13 -2.55 28.11
CA THR A 61 -15.21 -1.10 28.42
C THR A 61 -14.12 -0.29 27.75
N SER A 62 -12.91 -0.83 27.67
CA SER A 62 -11.75 -0.14 27.11
C SER A 62 -10.77 -1.08 26.43
N ILE A 63 -9.88 -0.50 25.66
CA ILE A 63 -8.80 -1.19 24.95
C ILE A 63 -7.49 -0.43 25.14
N THR A 64 -6.41 -1.18 25.33
CA THR A 64 -5.04 -0.66 25.27
C THR A 64 -4.26 -1.43 24.20
N ILE A 65 -3.68 -0.70 23.26
CA ILE A 65 -2.83 -1.22 22.19
C ILE A 65 -1.42 -0.65 22.32
N THR A 66 -0.41 -1.42 21.92
CA THR A 66 0.96 -0.91 21.76
C THR A 66 1.36 -1.01 20.30
N VAL A 67 1.65 0.14 19.69
CA VAL A 67 1.88 0.28 18.25
C VAL A 67 3.14 1.07 17.93
N ALA A 68 3.78 0.77 16.80
CA ALA A 68 4.85 1.58 16.22
C ALA A 68 4.66 1.67 14.70
N SER A 69 5.34 2.60 14.05
CA SER A 69 5.43 2.66 12.59
C SER A 69 6.87 2.48 12.11
N SER A 70 7.06 1.78 10.99
CA SER A 70 8.36 1.71 10.32
C SER A 70 8.79 3.07 9.73
N ILE A 71 7.85 4.00 9.56
CA ILE A 71 8.09 5.34 9.02
C ILE A 71 7.55 6.35 10.04
N PRO A 72 8.41 7.13 10.71
CA PRO A 72 7.95 8.14 11.64
C PRO A 72 7.00 9.14 10.98
N GLY A 73 5.93 9.52 11.70
CA GLY A 73 4.93 10.45 11.19
C GLY A 73 3.68 10.46 12.06
N THR A 74 2.70 11.25 11.64
CA THR A 74 1.43 11.41 12.33
C THR A 74 0.38 10.51 11.69
N TYR A 75 -0.35 9.75 12.51
CA TYR A 75 -1.31 8.73 12.06
C TYR A 75 -2.65 8.85 12.77
N ASN A 76 -3.72 8.51 12.06
CA ASN A 76 -5.03 8.20 12.62
C ASN A 76 -5.12 6.69 12.83
N ILE A 77 -5.30 6.25 14.09
CA ILE A 77 -5.32 4.85 14.49
C ILE A 77 -6.74 4.48 14.93
N TYR A 78 -7.16 3.25 14.64
CA TYR A 78 -8.38 2.68 15.19
C TYR A 78 -8.14 1.28 15.74
N ALA A 79 -8.97 0.89 16.70
CA ALA A 79 -9.12 -0.48 17.13
C ALA A 79 -10.60 -0.85 17.18
N ARG A 80 -10.96 -2.01 16.65
CA ARG A 80 -12.31 -2.56 16.67
C ARG A 80 -12.32 -3.87 17.43
N VAL A 81 -13.26 -4.00 18.35
CA VAL A 81 -13.48 -5.23 19.13
C VAL A 81 -14.83 -5.81 18.75
N THR A 82 -14.85 -7.04 18.27
CA THR A 82 -16.05 -7.71 17.75
C THR A 82 -16.33 -9.00 18.51
N ASN A 83 -17.55 -9.16 19.03
CA ASN A 83 -18.03 -10.38 19.70
C ASN A 83 -19.21 -11.04 18.93
N GLY A 84 -19.09 -11.12 17.61
CA GLY A 84 -20.08 -11.72 16.70
C GLY A 84 -21.36 -10.89 16.49
N THR A 85 -21.99 -10.38 17.55
CA THR A 85 -23.24 -9.61 17.51
C THR A 85 -23.07 -8.11 17.75
N CYS A 86 -21.90 -7.69 18.23
CA CYS A 86 -21.58 -6.31 18.56
C CYS A 86 -20.16 -5.99 18.12
N THR A 87 -19.97 -4.75 17.65
CA THR A 87 -18.67 -4.17 17.29
C THR A 87 -18.50 -2.86 18.03
N ALA A 88 -17.46 -2.77 18.84
CA ALA A 88 -17.05 -1.56 19.54
C ALA A 88 -15.80 -0.96 18.91
N THR A 89 -15.71 0.38 18.86
CA THR A 89 -14.57 1.06 18.23
C THR A 89 -13.92 2.04 19.19
N ALA A 90 -12.60 2.14 19.12
CA ALA A 90 -11.77 3.19 19.68
C ALA A 90 -10.96 3.83 18.56
N THR A 91 -10.82 5.16 18.60
CA THR A 91 -10.03 5.92 17.63
C THR A 91 -9.06 6.84 18.35
N TRP A 92 -7.88 7.03 17.76
CA TRP A 92 -6.88 7.99 18.18
C TRP A 92 -6.48 8.81 16.95
N THR A 93 -6.64 10.12 17.03
CA THR A 93 -6.33 11.03 15.93
C THR A 93 -4.99 11.71 16.17
N ASN A 94 -4.29 12.02 15.08
CA ASN A 94 -3.01 12.73 15.12
C ASN A 94 -1.97 12.13 16.08
N VAL A 95 -1.82 10.81 16.05
CA VAL A 95 -0.83 10.10 16.88
C VAL A 95 0.53 10.16 16.20
N ASP A 96 1.50 10.76 16.87
CA ASP A 96 2.89 10.72 16.43
C ASP A 96 3.49 9.34 16.74
N LEU A 97 3.73 8.57 15.68
CA LEU A 97 4.38 7.27 15.75
C LEU A 97 5.80 7.34 15.24
N THR A 98 6.67 6.57 15.87
CA THR A 98 8.05 6.36 15.45
C THR A 98 8.32 4.86 15.37
N THR A 99 9.58 4.47 15.18
CA THR A 99 10.00 3.06 15.27
C THR A 99 9.95 2.53 16.70
N THR A 100 9.89 3.41 17.70
CA THR A 100 9.72 3.04 19.11
C THR A 100 8.23 2.78 19.40
N PRO A 101 7.87 1.65 20.04
CA PRO A 101 6.48 1.37 20.41
C PRO A 101 5.91 2.37 21.42
N SER A 102 4.68 2.79 21.17
CA SER A 102 3.88 3.67 22.03
C SER A 102 2.59 2.98 22.42
N SER A 103 2.17 3.15 23.68
CA SER A 103 0.90 2.62 24.17
C SER A 103 -0.22 3.65 24.01
N LEU A 104 -1.36 3.21 23.50
CA LEU A 104 -2.56 3.99 23.29
C LEU A 104 -3.72 3.30 24.01
N SER A 105 -4.47 4.04 24.81
CA SER A 105 -5.63 3.54 25.53
C SER A 105 -6.85 4.40 25.25
N SER A 106 -8.02 3.79 25.12
CA SER A 106 -9.29 4.52 24.97
C SER A 106 -10.48 3.66 25.39
N SER A 107 -11.58 4.33 25.74
CA SER A 107 -12.88 3.69 25.92
C SER A 107 -13.42 3.20 24.59
N LEU A 108 -14.11 2.06 24.63
CA LEU A 108 -14.77 1.47 23.47
C LEU A 108 -16.23 1.91 23.40
N THR A 109 -16.69 2.31 22.21
CA THR A 109 -18.08 2.70 21.97
C THR A 109 -18.67 2.01 20.73
N PRO A 110 -19.90 1.47 20.81
CA PRO A 110 -20.65 1.18 22.04
C PRO A 110 -19.92 0.14 22.93
N GLN A 111 -20.33 -0.01 24.19
CA GLN A 111 -19.85 -1.12 25.01
C GLN A 111 -20.51 -2.43 24.55
N CYS A 112 -19.70 -3.45 24.30
CA CYS A 112 -20.18 -4.78 23.90
C CYS A 112 -20.11 -5.75 25.08
N SER A 113 -21.11 -6.63 25.21
CA SER A 113 -21.04 -7.70 26.19
C SER A 113 -19.87 -8.64 25.89
N TYR A 114 -19.14 -9.04 26.93
CA TYR A 114 -18.14 -10.10 26.85
C TYR A 114 -18.82 -11.46 27.04
N THR A 115 -18.51 -12.42 26.17
CA THR A 115 -19.09 -13.78 26.20
C THR A 115 -17.96 -14.82 26.23
N ALA A 116 -18.29 -16.07 26.60
CA ALA A 116 -17.31 -17.15 26.70
C ALA A 116 -16.65 -17.52 25.35
N ALA A 117 -17.28 -17.16 24.21
CA ALA A 117 -16.69 -17.33 22.88
C ALA A 117 -15.52 -16.35 22.62
N GLY A 118 -15.34 -15.33 23.47
CA GLY A 118 -14.28 -14.33 23.36
C GLY A 118 -14.66 -13.17 22.45
N ALA A 119 -13.66 -12.36 22.09
CA ALA A 119 -13.79 -11.26 21.15
C ALA A 119 -12.56 -11.19 20.25
N THR A 120 -12.76 -10.73 19.02
CA THR A 120 -11.67 -10.49 18.05
C THR A 120 -11.34 -9.01 18.05
N VAL A 121 -10.05 -8.68 17.99
CA VAL A 121 -9.58 -7.30 17.86
C VAL A 121 -8.91 -7.07 16.51
N GLU A 122 -9.35 -6.05 15.81
CA GLU A 122 -8.71 -5.50 14.61
C GLU A 122 -8.08 -4.16 14.98
N VAL A 123 -6.82 -3.96 14.60
CA VAL A 123 -6.11 -2.69 14.79
C VAL A 123 -5.58 -2.23 13.44
N GLY A 124 -5.84 -0.98 13.10
CA GLY A 124 -5.40 -0.40 11.84
C GLY A 124 -5.13 1.09 11.99
N GLY A 125 -4.58 1.68 10.94
CA GLY A 125 -4.33 3.10 10.91
C GLY A 125 -3.77 3.57 9.58
N GLU A 126 -3.87 4.87 9.36
CA GLU A 126 -3.45 5.57 8.16
C GLU A 126 -2.75 6.89 8.53
N PRO A 127 -1.87 7.44 7.67
CA PRO A 127 -1.33 8.77 7.85
C PRO A 127 -2.46 9.81 8.02
N ALA A 128 -2.24 10.77 8.92
CA ALA A 128 -3.22 11.81 9.23
C ALA A 128 -3.29 12.93 8.19
#